data_AF-A0A7Y3N4C2-F1
#
_entry.id   AF-A0A7Y3N4C2-F1
#
_cell.length_a   1.000
_cell.length_b   1.000
_cell.length_c   1.000
_cell.angle_alpha   90.00
_cell.angle_beta   90.00
_cell.angle_gamma   90.00
#
_symmetry.space_group_name_H-M   'P 1'
#
loop_
_entity.id
_entity.type
_entity.pdbx_description
1 polymer ?
#
loop_
_entity_poly.entity_id
_entity_poly.type
_entity_poly.pdbx_seq_one_letter_code
_entity_poly.pdbx_strand_id
1 'polypeptide(L)'
;MYEKIEIGARQENIGKDGAVIPVPSSASLTKKMKVWLYLGPFLLLLSLSASLLFPVKYPLVQVLFTCLGLFFCNCWNMKGFWVTFLGLCVLGYLQIQGFSGHDRIWCLGLLVSLAISFLVTALCSAEVHLLVNPIYKAFQEKEGALQKMREESVQKESKIKFTLEDVQKKLHKADKDISMYKEFIQNLEKQYQNLEQISRSQSEEITSLQDKSLQTAGESYPPSEWEDRYKQLRKQFQEKSDVLDQTRKDLFEKDHNFLVLHRERMLSAMQEDTEMTKMMQIVSLLHEEKELLEQQLLSVEGILGKFLSN
;
A
#
# COMPACT_ATOMS: atom_id res chain seq x y z
N MET A 1 -11.76 10.12 -22.65
CA MET A 1 -12.93 10.27 -21.76
C MET A 1 -12.35 10.33 -20.36
N TYR A 2 -12.00 11.53 -19.89
CA TYR A 2 -11.22 11.70 -18.66
C TYR A 2 -12.17 11.69 -17.47
N GLU A 3 -12.09 10.63 -16.70
CA GLU A 3 -12.77 10.47 -15.42
C GLU A 3 -12.10 11.45 -14.44
N LYS A 4 -12.89 12.42 -13.99
CA LYS A 4 -12.46 13.47 -13.07
C LYS A 4 -12.24 12.81 -11.72
N ILE A 5 -10.98 12.49 -11.41
CA ILE A 5 -10.58 12.01 -10.09
C ILE A 5 -10.84 13.17 -9.13
N GLU A 6 -11.96 13.09 -8.42
CA GLU A 6 -12.24 13.90 -7.24
C GLU A 6 -11.20 13.52 -6.18
N ILE A 7 -10.08 14.23 -6.21
CA ILE A 7 -9.11 14.27 -5.13
C ILE A 7 -9.92 14.54 -3.86
N GLY A 8 -9.92 13.56 -2.95
CA GLY A 8 -10.57 13.64 -1.66
C GLY A 8 -10.08 14.90 -0.95
N ALA A 9 -10.85 15.97 -1.11
CA ALA A 9 -10.74 17.16 -0.29
C ALA A 9 -10.77 16.65 1.14
N ARG A 10 -9.80 17.09 1.94
CA ARG A 10 -9.90 17.04 3.40
C ARG A 10 -11.36 17.35 3.73
N GLN A 11 -12.08 16.35 4.22
CA GLN A 11 -13.29 16.61 4.97
C GLN A 11 -12.83 17.31 6.25
N GLU A 12 -12.50 18.59 6.13
CA GLU A 12 -12.85 19.53 7.17
C GLU A 12 -14.31 19.24 7.46
N ASN A 13 -14.64 19.00 8.72
CA ASN A 13 -16.01 18.84 9.15
C ASN A 13 -16.75 20.14 8.84
N ILE A 14 -17.19 20.29 7.59
CA ILE A 14 -18.08 21.33 7.15
C ILE A 14 -19.40 20.94 7.79
N GLY A 15 -19.70 21.55 8.94
CA GLY A 15 -21.04 21.47 9.52
C GLY A 15 -22.05 21.88 8.45
N LYS A 16 -23.32 21.45 8.58
CA LYS A 16 -24.39 21.71 7.60
C LYS A 16 -24.55 23.18 7.17
N ASP A 17 -23.91 24.11 7.88
CA ASP A 17 -23.94 25.55 7.65
C ASP A 17 -22.64 26.14 7.06
N GLY A 18 -21.68 25.33 6.59
CA GLY A 18 -20.44 25.84 5.99
C GLY A 18 -19.41 26.38 6.98
N ALA A 19 -19.71 26.40 8.28
CA ALA A 19 -18.80 26.91 9.30
C ALA A 19 -17.71 25.89 9.62
N VAL A 20 -16.46 26.23 9.29
CA VAL A 20 -15.28 25.51 9.76
C VAL A 20 -15.20 25.72 11.27
N ILE A 21 -15.57 24.72 12.06
CA ILE A 21 -15.39 24.77 13.51
C ILE A 21 -13.88 24.70 13.76
N PRO A 22 -13.24 25.76 14.26
CA PRO A 22 -11.82 25.73 14.53
C PRO A 22 -11.57 24.68 15.61
N VAL A 23 -10.90 23.59 15.24
CA VAL A 23 -10.44 22.60 16.21
C VAL A 23 -9.47 23.34 17.14
N PRO A 24 -9.79 23.50 18.43
CA PRO A 24 -8.92 24.22 19.35
C PRO A 24 -7.55 23.54 19.33
N SER A 25 -6.48 24.33 19.15
CA SER A 25 -5.13 23.78 19.09
C SER A 25 -4.87 22.94 20.35
N SER A 26 -4.46 21.69 20.18
CA SER A 26 -4.24 20.71 21.26
C SER A 26 -3.32 21.27 22.36
N ALA A 27 -2.39 22.16 22.00
CA ALA A 27 -1.52 22.87 22.92
C ALA A 27 -2.27 23.78 23.92
N SER A 28 -3.32 24.48 23.48
CA SER A 28 -4.09 25.38 24.34
C SER A 28 -5.01 24.61 25.31
N LEU A 29 -5.58 23.50 24.83
CA LEU A 29 -6.46 22.64 25.61
C LEU A 29 -5.69 21.90 26.71
N THR A 30 -4.51 21.36 26.39
CA THR A 30 -3.65 20.65 27.35
C THR A 30 -3.14 21.56 28.46
N LYS A 31 -2.81 22.83 28.16
CA LYS A 31 -2.43 23.82 29.19
C LYS A 31 -3.57 24.08 30.17
N LYS A 32 -4.79 24.32 29.67
CA LYS A 32 -5.97 24.52 30.53
C LYS A 32 -6.25 23.27 31.37
N MET A 33 -6.21 22.10 30.76
CA MET A 33 -6.48 20.83 31.44
C MET A 33 -5.49 20.55 32.58
N LYS A 34 -4.20 20.86 32.38
CA LYS A 34 -3.18 20.76 33.44
C LYS A 34 -3.52 21.66 34.63
N VAL A 35 -3.92 22.92 34.38
CA VAL A 35 -4.28 23.85 35.46
C VAL A 35 -5.45 23.30 36.28
N TRP A 36 -6.52 22.84 35.63
CA TRP A 36 -7.67 22.26 36.32
C TRP A 36 -7.33 20.98 37.09
N LEU A 37 -6.47 20.13 36.54
CA LEU A 37 -6.04 18.90 37.19
C LEU A 37 -5.29 19.16 38.51
N TYR A 38 -4.48 20.22 38.57
CA TYR A 38 -3.71 20.57 39.77
C TYR A 38 -4.48 21.45 40.76
N LEU A 39 -5.50 22.19 40.31
CA LEU A 39 -6.24 23.13 41.16
C LEU A 39 -6.94 22.45 42.35
N GLY A 40 -7.63 21.33 42.10
CA GLY A 40 -8.34 20.58 43.15
C GLY A 40 -7.42 20.06 44.27
N PRO A 41 -6.40 19.24 43.94
CA PRO A 41 -5.41 18.77 44.91
C PRO A 41 -4.69 19.90 45.65
N PHE A 42 -4.40 21.01 44.97
CA PHE A 42 -3.78 22.17 45.58
C PHE A 42 -4.68 22.83 46.66
N LEU A 43 -5.97 23.00 46.38
CA LEU A 43 -6.94 23.52 47.36
C LEU A 43 -7.13 22.57 48.55
N LEU A 44 -7.10 21.25 48.31
CA LEU A 44 -7.12 20.25 49.38
C LEU A 44 -5.87 20.34 50.25
N LEU A 45 -4.69 20.50 49.65
CA LEU A 45 -3.43 20.63 50.38
C LEU A 45 -3.41 21.92 51.22
N LEU A 46 -3.94 23.03 50.69
CA LEU A 46 -4.09 24.29 51.41
C LEU A 46 -5.10 24.20 52.57
N SER A 47 -6.20 23.48 52.37
CA SER A 47 -7.20 23.21 53.43
C SER A 47 -6.61 22.31 54.53
N LEU A 48 -5.80 21.32 54.13
CA LEU A 48 -5.09 20.44 55.05
C LEU A 48 -4.02 21.19 55.86
N SER A 49 -3.24 22.08 55.22
CA SER A 49 -2.26 22.91 55.91
C SER A 49 -2.92 23.86 56.91
N ALA A 50 -4.07 24.46 56.55
CA ALA A 50 -4.84 25.28 57.48
C ALA A 50 -5.30 24.44 58.68
N SER A 51 -5.78 23.21 58.44
CA SER A 51 -6.23 22.30 59.51
C SER A 51 -5.13 21.85 60.46
N LEU A 52 -3.86 21.87 60.03
CA LEU A 52 -2.70 21.60 60.88
C LEU A 52 -2.28 22.81 61.75
N LEU A 53 -2.58 24.03 61.28
CA LEU A 53 -2.25 25.27 62.00
C LEU A 53 -3.28 25.62 63.08
N PHE A 54 -4.54 25.21 62.90
CA PHE A 54 -5.61 25.46 63.87
C PHE A 54 -5.78 24.27 64.85
N PRO A 55 -6.14 24.53 66.12
CA PRO A 55 -6.27 23.50 67.13
C PRO A 55 -7.52 22.63 66.89
N VAL A 56 -7.37 21.58 66.07
CA VAL A 56 -8.38 20.52 65.90
C VAL A 56 -8.10 19.42 66.93
N LYS A 57 -9.14 18.85 67.56
CA LYS A 57 -8.96 17.78 68.58
C LYS A 57 -8.34 16.50 68.00
N TYR A 58 -8.61 16.22 66.73
CA TYR A 58 -8.22 14.98 66.05
C TYR A 58 -7.65 15.25 64.64
N PRO A 59 -6.50 15.94 64.51
CA PRO A 59 -5.97 16.34 63.21
C PRO A 59 -5.60 15.13 62.34
N LEU A 60 -5.10 14.05 62.94
CA LEU A 60 -4.77 12.81 62.22
C LEU A 60 -6.00 12.14 61.59
N VAL A 61 -7.15 12.13 62.29
CA VAL A 61 -8.39 11.56 61.76
C VAL A 61 -8.86 12.37 60.55
N GLN A 62 -8.75 13.70 60.61
CA GLN A 62 -9.09 14.57 59.50
C GLN A 62 -8.16 14.36 58.30
N VAL A 63 -6.84 14.23 58.50
CA VAL A 63 -5.87 13.93 57.43
C VAL A 63 -6.19 12.59 56.77
N LEU A 64 -6.41 11.54 57.56
CA LEU A 64 -6.78 10.21 57.04
C LEU A 64 -8.08 10.26 56.25
N PHE A 65 -9.08 10.98 56.76
CA PHE A 65 -10.34 11.18 56.06
C PHE A 65 -10.13 11.94 54.74
N THR A 66 -9.28 12.97 54.72
CA THR A 66 -8.96 13.71 53.50
C THR A 66 -8.28 12.81 52.46
N CYS A 67 -7.35 11.95 52.87
CA CYS A 67 -6.70 10.98 51.98
C CYS A 67 -7.70 9.96 51.41
N LEU A 68 -8.55 9.37 52.26
CA LEU A 68 -9.60 8.45 51.83
C LEU A 68 -10.60 9.15 50.90
N GLY A 69 -10.93 10.41 51.20
CA GLY A 69 -11.82 11.19 50.36
C GLY A 69 -11.26 11.47 48.98
N LEU A 70 -9.97 11.78 48.90
CA LEU A 70 -9.28 11.99 47.62
C LEU A 70 -9.30 10.69 46.80
N PHE A 71 -9.05 9.55 47.44
CA PHE A 71 -9.13 8.24 46.81
C PHE A 71 -10.53 7.98 46.23
N PHE A 72 -11.60 8.20 47.01
CA PHE A 72 -12.96 7.99 46.53
C PHE A 72 -13.36 8.96 45.40
N CYS A 73 -12.99 10.24 45.51
CA CYS A 73 -13.24 11.22 44.44
C CYS A 73 -12.51 10.85 43.14
N ASN A 74 -11.29 10.32 43.23
CA ASN A 74 -10.53 9.87 42.06
C ASN A 74 -11.11 8.60 41.43
N CYS A 75 -11.51 7.63 42.25
CA CYS A 75 -12.04 6.35 41.73
C CYS A 75 -13.49 6.44 41.23
N TRP A 76 -14.33 7.29 41.84
CA TRP A 76 -15.78 7.31 41.60
C TRP A 76 -16.34 8.67 41.18
N ASN A 77 -15.50 9.65 40.85
CA ASN A 77 -15.90 10.99 40.37
C ASN A 77 -16.97 11.63 41.29
N MET A 78 -18.10 12.07 40.74
CA MET A 78 -19.21 12.69 41.48
C MET A 78 -19.86 11.77 42.51
N LYS A 79 -19.87 10.45 42.29
CA LYS A 79 -20.39 9.50 43.30
C LYS A 79 -19.46 9.45 44.50
N GLY A 80 -18.14 9.48 44.25
CA GLY A 80 -17.12 9.60 45.27
C GLY A 80 -17.33 10.84 46.13
N PHE A 81 -17.56 11.99 45.49
CA PHE A 81 -17.86 13.25 46.20
C PHE A 81 -19.01 13.10 47.22
N TRP A 82 -20.16 12.55 46.82
CA TRP A 82 -21.29 12.39 47.74
C TRP A 82 -20.97 11.50 48.95
N VAL A 83 -20.22 10.41 48.75
CA VAL A 83 -19.76 9.54 49.83
C VAL A 83 -18.85 10.31 50.79
N THR A 84 -17.90 11.08 50.25
CA THR A 84 -16.99 11.90 51.07
C THR A 84 -17.69 13.04 51.79
N PHE A 85 -18.67 13.68 51.15
CA PHE A 85 -19.46 14.75 51.73
C PHE A 85 -20.30 14.24 52.92
N LEU A 86 -20.95 13.07 52.76
CA LEU A 86 -21.68 12.44 53.84
C LEU A 86 -20.74 12.11 55.02
N GLY A 87 -19.55 11.57 54.74
CA GLY A 87 -18.54 11.31 55.76
C GLY A 87 -18.03 12.59 56.45
N LEU A 88 -17.86 13.70 55.73
CA LEU A 88 -17.53 15.01 56.30
C LEU A 88 -18.64 15.53 57.22
N CYS A 89 -19.91 15.37 56.85
CA CYS A 89 -21.03 15.75 57.71
C CYS A 89 -21.02 14.98 59.04
N VAL A 90 -20.76 13.67 58.98
CA VAL A 90 -20.64 12.83 60.19
C VAL A 90 -19.44 13.25 61.03
N LEU A 91 -18.26 13.43 60.40
CA LEU A 91 -17.05 13.88 61.09
C LEU A 91 -17.26 15.25 61.74
N GLY A 92 -17.88 16.18 61.03
CA GLY A 92 -18.18 17.51 61.50
C GLY A 92 -19.15 17.53 62.67
N TYR A 93 -20.21 16.70 62.62
CA TYR A 93 -21.13 16.53 63.72
C TYR A 93 -20.41 16.06 65.00
N LEU A 94 -19.53 15.07 64.88
CA LEU A 94 -18.72 14.55 66.00
C LEU A 94 -17.74 15.60 66.54
N GLN A 95 -17.12 16.40 65.67
CA GLN A 95 -16.19 17.45 66.08
C GLN A 95 -16.89 18.59 66.82
N ILE A 96 -18.04 19.07 66.30
CA ILE A 96 -18.78 20.22 66.86
C ILE A 96 -19.23 19.99 68.30
N GLN A 97 -19.62 18.76 68.66
CA GLN A 97 -20.03 18.42 70.04
C GLN A 97 -18.92 18.67 71.07
N GLY A 98 -17.65 18.61 70.65
CA GLY A 98 -16.51 18.76 71.55
C GLY A 98 -16.04 20.19 71.80
N PHE A 99 -16.44 21.18 70.99
CA PHE A 99 -15.79 22.50 70.99
C PHE A 99 -16.58 23.59 71.72
N SER A 100 -15.83 24.60 72.20
CA SER A 100 -16.36 25.86 72.71
C SER A 100 -16.95 26.73 71.57
N GLY A 101 -17.81 27.70 71.89
CA GLY A 101 -18.60 28.43 70.89
C GLY A 101 -17.80 29.05 69.74
N HIS A 102 -16.64 29.67 70.03
CA HIS A 102 -15.81 30.31 69.02
C HIS A 102 -15.10 29.29 68.11
N ASP A 103 -14.60 28.19 68.67
CA ASP A 103 -13.89 27.14 67.92
C ASP A 103 -14.81 26.37 66.97
N ARG A 104 -16.12 26.32 67.28
CA ARG A 104 -17.14 25.72 66.40
C ARG A 104 -17.22 26.44 65.04
N ILE A 105 -17.11 27.76 65.03
CA ILE A 105 -17.20 28.56 63.80
C ILE A 105 -15.98 28.26 62.91
N TRP A 106 -14.79 28.20 63.51
CA TRP A 106 -13.56 27.84 62.79
C TRP A 106 -13.59 26.42 62.24
N CYS A 107 -14.04 25.45 63.05
CA CYS A 107 -14.18 24.06 62.62
C CYS A 107 -15.19 23.93 61.46
N LEU A 108 -16.32 24.63 61.53
CA LEU A 108 -17.31 24.65 60.45
C LEU A 108 -16.73 25.28 59.18
N GLY A 109 -15.99 26.38 59.30
CA GLY A 109 -15.30 27.02 58.17
C GLY A 109 -14.33 26.08 57.47
N LEU A 110 -13.50 25.34 58.23
CA LEU A 110 -12.57 24.35 57.69
C LEU A 110 -13.29 23.16 57.01
N LEU A 111 -14.40 22.69 57.58
CA LEU A 111 -15.19 21.61 56.97
C LEU A 111 -15.83 22.04 55.67
N VAL A 112 -16.37 23.26 55.62
CA VAL A 112 -16.96 23.83 54.39
C VAL A 112 -15.88 24.04 53.33
N SER A 113 -14.70 24.58 53.69
CA SER A 113 -13.61 24.76 52.73
C SER A 113 -13.10 23.42 52.19
N LEU A 114 -13.04 22.39 53.04
CA LEU A 114 -12.66 21.03 52.63
C LEU A 114 -13.72 20.40 51.71
N ALA A 115 -15.01 20.57 52.02
CA ALA A 115 -16.10 20.11 51.15
C ALA A 115 -16.09 20.80 49.77
N ILE A 116 -15.86 22.11 49.73
CA ILE A 116 -15.71 22.86 48.47
C ILE A 116 -14.49 22.34 47.69
N SER A 117 -13.37 22.09 48.37
CA SER A 117 -12.16 21.55 47.72
C SER A 117 -12.39 20.17 47.10
N PHE A 118 -13.16 19.29 47.76
CA PHE A 118 -13.57 18.02 47.18
C PHE A 118 -14.53 18.18 46.00
N LEU A 119 -15.47 19.12 46.08
CA LEU A 119 -16.37 19.42 44.97
C LEU A 119 -15.59 19.89 43.75
N VAL A 120 -14.66 20.85 43.92
CA VAL A 120 -13.80 21.32 42.83
C VAL A 120 -12.98 20.16 42.26
N THR A 121 -12.39 19.31 43.09
CA THR A 121 -11.63 18.14 42.65
C THR A 121 -12.48 17.17 41.83
N ALA A 122 -13.71 16.88 42.28
CA ALA A 122 -14.62 15.98 41.59
C ALA A 122 -15.11 16.57 40.25
N LEU A 123 -15.40 17.88 40.20
CA LEU A 123 -15.76 18.58 38.97
C LEU A 123 -14.61 18.62 37.97
N CYS A 124 -13.38 18.88 38.43
CA CYS A 124 -12.19 18.85 37.59
C CYS A 124 -11.98 17.45 36.99
N SER A 125 -12.11 16.39 37.80
CA SER A 125 -11.99 15.00 37.32
C SER A 125 -13.07 14.67 36.27
N ALA A 126 -14.31 15.09 36.51
CA ALA A 126 -15.41 14.87 35.58
C ALA A 126 -15.20 15.58 34.24
N GLU A 127 -14.75 16.84 34.26
CA GLU A 127 -14.43 17.61 33.05
C GLU A 127 -13.25 17.00 32.28
N VAL A 128 -12.20 16.59 32.97
CA VAL A 128 -11.05 15.88 32.37
C VAL A 128 -11.53 14.60 31.69
N HIS A 129 -12.38 13.80 32.33
CA HIS A 129 -12.89 12.56 31.71
C HIS A 129 -13.75 12.84 30.46
N LEU A 130 -14.57 13.89 30.48
CA LEU A 130 -15.37 14.31 29.31
C LEU A 130 -14.50 14.79 28.15
N LEU A 131 -13.38 15.46 28.43
CA LEU A 131 -12.44 15.94 27.42
C LEU A 131 -11.51 14.84 26.90
N VAL A 132 -11.02 13.98 27.78
CA VAL A 132 -10.03 12.94 27.45
C VAL A 132 -10.67 11.78 26.68
N ASN A 133 -11.88 11.36 27.04
CA ASN A 133 -12.54 10.22 26.37
C ASN A 133 -12.73 10.37 24.86
N PRO A 134 -13.25 11.50 24.32
CA PRO A 134 -13.37 11.66 22.87
C PRO A 134 -12.00 11.71 22.19
N ILE A 135 -10.98 12.30 22.83
CA ILE A 135 -9.61 12.30 22.30
C ILE A 135 -9.05 10.88 22.27
N TYR A 136 -9.26 10.10 23.33
CA TYR A 136 -8.81 8.72 23.42
C TYR A 136 -9.52 7.83 22.39
N LYS A 137 -10.84 7.99 22.20
CA LYS A 137 -11.59 7.31 21.15
C LYS A 137 -11.08 7.68 19.76
N ALA A 138 -10.91 8.97 19.48
CA ALA A 138 -10.37 9.43 18.20
C ALA A 138 -8.94 8.90 17.96
N PHE A 139 -8.13 8.81 19.02
CA PHE A 139 -6.81 8.21 18.94
C PHE A 139 -6.87 6.71 18.62
N GLN A 140 -7.73 5.95 19.30
CA GLN A 140 -7.93 4.52 19.02
C GLN A 140 -8.48 4.26 17.61
N GLU A 141 -9.43 5.07 17.13
CA GLU A 141 -9.95 4.99 15.77
C GLU A 141 -8.85 5.26 14.73
N LYS A 142 -8.03 6.28 14.97
CA LYS A 142 -6.89 6.60 14.10
C LYS A 142 -5.82 5.51 14.11
N GLU A 143 -5.54 4.92 15.28
CA GLU A 143 -4.60 3.81 15.42
C GLU A 143 -5.10 2.56 14.66
N GLY A 144 -6.40 2.25 14.77
CA GLY A 144 -7.03 1.17 14.00
C GLY A 144 -6.99 1.42 12.49
N ALA A 145 -7.24 2.66 12.05
CA ALA A 145 -7.14 3.03 10.64
C ALA A 145 -5.70 2.91 10.10
N LEU A 146 -4.70 3.33 10.88
CA LEU A 146 -3.29 3.17 10.53
C LEU A 146 -2.87 1.70 10.48
N GLN A 147 -3.36 0.87 11.39
CA GLN A 147 -3.11 -0.56 11.36
C GLN A 147 -3.70 -1.20 10.10
N LYS A 148 -4.94 -0.87 9.73
CA LYS A 148 -5.57 -1.36 8.51
C LYS A 148 -4.80 -0.95 7.26
N MET A 149 -4.36 0.30 7.16
CA MET A 149 -3.51 0.77 6.06
C MET A 149 -2.18 0.01 5.97
N ARG A 150 -1.57 -0.32 7.12
CA ARG A 150 -0.35 -1.15 7.16
C ARG A 150 -0.61 -2.56 6.64
N GLU A 151 -1.72 -3.19 7.05
CA GLU A 151 -2.11 -4.53 6.57
C GLU A 151 -2.38 -4.54 5.07
N GLU A 152 -3.10 -3.54 4.55
CA GLU A 152 -3.34 -3.37 3.10
C GLU A 152 -2.04 -3.15 2.32
N SER A 153 -1.09 -2.37 2.86
CA SER A 153 0.22 -2.15 2.24
C SER A 153 1.03 -3.45 2.15
N VAL A 154 1.07 -4.25 3.23
CA VAL A 154 1.74 -5.56 3.23
C VAL A 154 1.10 -6.51 2.22
N GLN A 155 -0.23 -6.51 2.11
CA GLN A 155 -0.94 -7.34 1.13
C GLN A 155 -0.66 -6.90 -0.32
N LYS A 156 -0.57 -5.59 -0.57
CA LYS A 156 -0.17 -5.06 -1.89
C LYS A 156 1.27 -5.46 -2.21
N GLU A 157 2.19 -5.36 -1.25
CA GLU A 157 3.60 -5.75 -1.43
C GLU A 157 3.73 -7.25 -1.75
N SER A 158 2.97 -8.11 -1.08
CA SER A 158 3.00 -9.55 -1.36
C SER A 158 2.47 -9.88 -2.76
N LYS A 159 1.41 -9.18 -3.22
CA LYS A 159 0.89 -9.34 -4.59
C LYS A 159 1.93 -8.90 -5.62
N ILE A 160 2.61 -7.77 -5.39
CA ILE A 160 3.66 -7.27 -6.28
C ILE A 160 4.81 -8.28 -6.36
N LYS A 161 5.28 -8.83 -5.23
CA LYS A 161 6.32 -9.86 -5.21
C LYS A 161 5.92 -11.09 -6.02
N PHE A 162 4.69 -11.58 -5.84
CA PHE A 162 4.19 -12.72 -6.62
C PHE A 162 4.15 -12.43 -8.13
N THR A 163 3.67 -11.26 -8.54
CA THR A 163 3.67 -10.87 -9.96
C THR A 163 5.08 -10.72 -10.52
N LEU A 164 6.02 -10.24 -9.72
CA LEU A 164 7.42 -10.10 -10.13
C LEU A 164 8.07 -11.47 -10.35
N GLU A 165 7.81 -12.43 -9.47
CA GLU A 165 8.27 -13.81 -9.63
C GLU A 165 7.67 -14.49 -10.88
N ASP A 166 6.38 -14.26 -11.18
CA ASP A 166 5.75 -14.79 -12.39
C ASP A 166 6.35 -14.19 -13.67
N VAL A 167 6.54 -12.87 -13.70
CA VAL A 167 7.21 -12.18 -14.83
C VAL A 167 8.63 -12.69 -15.00
N GLN A 168 9.37 -12.88 -13.92
CA GLN A 168 10.74 -13.41 -13.98
C GLN A 168 10.79 -14.84 -14.53
N LYS A 169 9.81 -15.70 -14.19
CA LYS A 169 9.68 -17.04 -14.78
C LYS A 169 9.38 -16.98 -16.27
N LYS A 170 8.48 -16.08 -16.70
CA LYS A 170 8.15 -15.87 -18.11
C LYS A 170 9.37 -15.36 -18.90
N LEU A 171 10.11 -14.42 -18.33
CA LEU A 171 11.36 -13.91 -18.91
C LEU A 171 12.38 -15.04 -19.11
N HIS A 172 12.60 -15.86 -18.07
CA HIS A 172 13.53 -16.99 -18.16
C HIS A 172 13.11 -18.04 -19.20
N LYS A 173 11.79 -18.28 -19.33
CA LYS A 173 11.25 -19.15 -20.39
C LYS A 173 11.51 -18.55 -21.78
N ALA A 174 11.24 -17.26 -21.97
CA ALA A 174 11.49 -16.58 -23.23
C ALA A 174 12.98 -16.59 -23.61
N ASP A 175 13.88 -16.39 -22.64
CA ASP A 175 15.33 -16.48 -22.86
C ASP A 175 15.75 -17.88 -23.34
N LYS A 176 15.16 -18.93 -22.74
CA LYS A 176 15.39 -20.31 -23.16
C LYS A 176 14.88 -20.54 -24.59
N ASP A 177 13.69 -20.05 -24.92
CA ASP A 177 13.14 -20.15 -26.27
C ASP A 177 14.02 -19.41 -27.29
N ILE A 178 14.51 -18.22 -26.95
CA ILE A 178 15.48 -17.46 -27.77
C ILE A 178 16.77 -18.26 -27.98
N SER A 179 17.30 -18.92 -26.95
CA SER A 179 18.50 -19.76 -27.12
C SER A 179 18.26 -20.95 -28.06
N MET A 180 17.10 -21.61 -27.95
CA MET A 180 16.74 -22.73 -28.84
C MET A 180 16.60 -22.26 -30.30
N TYR A 181 15.97 -21.10 -30.54
CA TYR A 181 15.86 -20.54 -31.88
C TYR A 181 17.22 -20.14 -32.45
N LYS A 182 18.13 -19.60 -31.64
CA LYS A 182 19.50 -19.28 -32.07
C LYS A 182 20.24 -20.54 -32.53
N GLU A 183 20.17 -21.63 -31.77
CA GLU A 183 20.76 -22.92 -32.16
C GLU A 183 20.12 -23.46 -33.44
N PHE A 184 18.80 -23.36 -33.58
CA PHE A 184 18.09 -23.76 -34.79
C PHE A 184 18.52 -22.97 -36.03
N ILE A 185 18.64 -21.65 -35.92
CA ILE A 185 19.14 -20.78 -37.00
C ILE A 185 20.57 -21.18 -37.40
N GLN A 186 21.46 -21.39 -36.42
CA GLN A 186 22.82 -21.84 -36.69
C GLN A 186 22.86 -23.20 -37.41
N ASN A 187 21.95 -24.11 -37.07
CA ASN A 187 21.85 -25.40 -37.75
C ASN A 187 21.35 -25.26 -39.19
N LEU A 188 20.35 -24.40 -39.42
CA LEU A 188 19.87 -24.08 -40.76
C LEU A 188 20.95 -23.42 -41.62
N GLU A 189 21.73 -22.49 -41.06
CA GLU A 189 22.86 -21.87 -41.76
C GLU A 189 23.90 -22.92 -42.19
N LYS A 190 24.22 -23.89 -41.33
CA LYS A 190 25.11 -25.01 -41.69
C LYS A 190 24.53 -25.89 -42.79
N GLN A 191 23.23 -26.19 -42.75
CA GLN A 191 22.58 -26.96 -43.80
C GLN A 191 22.59 -26.21 -45.13
N TYR A 192 22.35 -24.90 -45.11
CA TYR A 192 22.41 -24.05 -46.30
C TYR A 192 23.81 -24.05 -46.92
N GLN A 193 24.85 -23.87 -46.11
CA GLN A 193 26.25 -23.93 -46.56
C GLN A 193 26.59 -25.31 -47.19
N ASN A 194 26.13 -26.41 -46.57
CA ASN A 194 26.33 -27.75 -47.14
C ASN A 194 25.62 -27.92 -48.50
N LEU A 195 24.37 -27.44 -48.61
CA LEU A 195 23.61 -27.49 -49.87
C LEU A 195 24.26 -26.65 -50.96
N GLU A 196 24.76 -25.45 -50.61
CA GLU A 196 25.50 -24.59 -51.53
C GLU A 196 26.77 -25.28 -52.04
N GLN A 197 27.51 -25.97 -51.17
CA GLN A 197 28.70 -26.73 -51.55
C GLN A 197 28.36 -27.90 -52.49
N ILE A 198 27.29 -28.64 -52.20
CA ILE A 198 26.80 -29.72 -53.09
C ILE A 198 26.41 -29.14 -54.45
N SER A 199 25.64 -28.05 -54.48
CA SER A 199 25.22 -27.40 -55.73
C SER A 199 26.42 -26.96 -56.57
N ARG A 200 27.46 -26.37 -55.95
CA ARG A 200 28.71 -26.01 -56.65
C ARG A 200 29.41 -27.23 -57.25
N SER A 201 29.58 -28.30 -56.47
CA SER A 201 30.21 -29.54 -56.96
C SER A 201 29.43 -30.18 -58.12
N GLN A 202 28.09 -30.18 -58.07
CA GLN A 202 27.26 -30.68 -59.17
C GLN A 202 27.37 -29.79 -60.42
N SER A 203 27.42 -28.47 -60.27
CA SER A 203 27.60 -27.55 -61.38
C SER A 203 28.95 -27.78 -62.08
N GLU A 204 30.03 -27.97 -61.30
CA GLU A 204 31.36 -28.31 -61.84
C GLU A 204 31.34 -29.64 -62.60
N GLU A 205 30.67 -30.66 -62.05
CA GLU A 205 30.52 -31.97 -62.70
C GLU A 205 29.73 -31.88 -64.01
N ILE A 206 28.59 -31.17 -64.03
CA ILE A 206 27.78 -30.94 -65.23
C ILE A 206 28.60 -30.22 -66.30
N THR A 207 29.35 -29.18 -65.93
CA THR A 207 30.19 -28.44 -66.88
C THR A 207 31.25 -29.36 -67.50
N SER A 208 31.88 -30.22 -66.69
CA SER A 208 32.88 -31.19 -67.16
C SER A 208 32.29 -32.25 -68.11
N LEU A 209 31.04 -32.67 -67.87
CA LEU A 209 30.33 -33.62 -68.75
C LEU A 209 29.91 -32.94 -70.05
N GLN A 210 29.50 -31.67 -69.99
CA GLN A 210 29.11 -30.88 -71.15
C GLN A 210 30.32 -30.67 -72.08
N ASP A 211 31.49 -30.36 -71.53
CA ASP A 211 32.75 -30.26 -72.27
C ASP A 211 33.15 -31.59 -72.93
N LYS A 212 32.93 -32.73 -72.26
CA LYS A 212 33.15 -34.07 -72.85
C LYS A 212 32.15 -34.40 -73.97
N SER A 213 30.89 -33.97 -73.83
CA SER A 213 29.85 -34.20 -74.84
C SER A 213 30.08 -33.39 -76.13
N LEU A 214 30.63 -32.18 -76.01
CA LEU A 214 31.02 -31.33 -77.15
C LEU A 214 32.19 -31.92 -77.95
N GLN A 215 33.03 -32.77 -77.33
CA GLN A 215 34.12 -33.49 -78.01
C GLN A 215 33.67 -34.77 -78.72
N THR A 216 32.45 -35.27 -78.47
CA THR A 216 31.93 -36.52 -79.05
C THR A 216 30.85 -36.29 -80.12
N ALA A 217 30.56 -35.04 -80.49
CA ALA A 217 29.51 -34.65 -81.45
C ALA A 217 29.89 -34.86 -82.94
N GLY A 218 30.70 -35.89 -83.25
CA GLY A 218 31.13 -36.23 -84.62
C GLY A 218 30.51 -37.49 -85.22
N GLU A 219 29.78 -38.30 -84.43
CA GLU A 219 29.22 -39.55 -84.92
C GLU A 219 27.73 -39.42 -85.26
N SER A 220 27.43 -39.62 -86.54
CA SER A 220 26.09 -39.68 -87.10
C SER A 220 25.35 -40.92 -86.57
N TYR A 221 24.47 -40.71 -85.59
CA TYR A 221 23.58 -41.74 -85.07
C TYR A 221 22.37 -41.96 -86.00
N PRO A 222 21.92 -43.21 -86.18
CA PRO A 222 20.82 -43.57 -87.07
C PRO A 222 19.47 -43.00 -86.58
N PRO A 223 18.53 -42.68 -87.49
CA PRO A 223 17.30 -41.94 -87.16
C PRO A 223 16.34 -42.59 -86.14
N SER A 224 16.41 -43.91 -85.91
CA SER A 224 15.43 -44.58 -85.04
C SER A 224 15.74 -44.47 -83.54
N GLU A 225 17.00 -44.27 -83.15
CA GLU A 225 17.37 -44.08 -81.72
C GLU A 225 16.97 -42.70 -81.19
N TRP A 226 16.81 -41.72 -82.08
CA TRP A 226 16.37 -40.37 -81.73
C TRP A 226 14.94 -40.36 -81.22
N GLU A 227 14.07 -41.21 -81.75
CA GLU A 227 12.66 -41.22 -81.38
C GLU A 227 12.44 -41.76 -79.96
N ASP A 228 13.21 -42.78 -79.57
CA ASP A 228 13.18 -43.31 -78.21
C ASP A 228 13.84 -42.37 -77.19
N ARG A 229 14.95 -41.72 -77.56
CA ARG A 229 15.54 -40.66 -76.73
C ARG A 229 14.60 -39.47 -76.59
N TYR A 230 13.89 -39.06 -77.64
CA TYR A 230 12.92 -37.98 -77.59
C TYR A 230 11.71 -38.33 -76.71
N LYS A 231 11.24 -39.59 -76.77
CA LYS A 231 10.21 -40.10 -75.84
C LYS A 231 10.68 -40.09 -74.39
N GLN A 232 11.91 -40.51 -74.10
CA GLN A 232 12.49 -40.42 -72.77
C GLN A 232 12.61 -38.96 -72.30
N LEU A 233 13.10 -38.07 -73.16
CA LEU A 233 13.22 -36.65 -72.84
C LEU A 233 11.86 -36.04 -72.52
N ARG A 234 10.83 -36.35 -73.32
CA ARG A 234 9.47 -35.87 -73.11
C ARG A 234 8.90 -36.39 -71.79
N LYS A 235 9.17 -37.65 -71.45
CA LYS A 235 8.78 -38.23 -70.16
C LYS A 235 9.48 -37.53 -68.99
N GLN A 236 10.78 -37.25 -69.09
CA GLN A 236 11.52 -36.50 -68.08
C GLN A 236 11.03 -35.05 -67.95
N PHE A 237 10.69 -34.38 -69.06
CA PHE A 237 10.11 -33.04 -69.02
C PHE A 237 8.74 -33.05 -68.35
N GLN A 238 7.91 -34.07 -68.63
CA GLN A 238 6.62 -34.23 -67.98
C GLN A 238 6.78 -34.44 -66.47
N GLU A 239 7.62 -35.39 -66.05
CA GLU A 239 7.90 -35.66 -64.63
C GLU A 239 8.46 -34.42 -63.92
N LYS A 240 9.38 -33.68 -64.56
CA LYS A 240 9.90 -32.42 -64.00
C LYS A 240 8.84 -31.33 -63.94
N SER A 241 7.98 -31.22 -64.93
CA SER A 241 6.86 -30.27 -64.93
C SER A 241 5.90 -30.57 -63.79
N ASP A 242 5.56 -31.83 -63.57
CA ASP A 242 4.65 -32.27 -62.50
C ASP A 242 5.26 -32.02 -61.12
N VAL A 243 6.56 -32.33 -60.93
CA VAL A 243 7.29 -32.02 -59.69
C VAL A 243 7.35 -30.52 -59.46
N LEU A 244 7.58 -29.72 -60.50
CA LEU A 244 7.67 -28.26 -60.38
C LEU A 244 6.32 -27.64 -60.04
N ASP A 245 5.22 -28.13 -60.62
CA ASP A 245 3.86 -27.72 -60.27
C ASP A 245 3.50 -28.12 -58.83
N GLN A 246 3.87 -29.33 -58.39
CA GLN A 246 3.66 -29.76 -57.01
C GLN A 246 4.48 -28.90 -56.04
N THR A 247 5.75 -28.62 -56.37
CA THR A 247 6.62 -27.75 -55.56
C THR A 247 6.05 -26.34 -55.50
N ARG A 248 5.49 -25.83 -56.59
CA ARG A 248 4.86 -24.51 -56.64
C ARG A 248 3.61 -24.45 -55.74
N LYS A 249 2.78 -25.50 -55.75
CA LYS A 249 1.63 -25.61 -54.83
C LYS A 249 2.09 -25.62 -53.36
N ASP A 250 3.08 -26.46 -53.03
CA ASP A 250 3.67 -26.52 -51.69
C ASP A 250 4.24 -25.16 -51.26
N LEU A 251 4.89 -24.43 -52.18
CA LEU A 251 5.47 -23.12 -51.90
C LEU A 251 4.38 -22.09 -51.60
N PHE A 252 3.30 -22.08 -52.39
CA PHE A 252 2.15 -21.21 -52.14
C PHE A 252 1.42 -21.55 -50.84
N GLU A 253 1.28 -22.83 -50.52
CA GLU A 253 0.68 -23.25 -49.26
C GLU A 253 1.53 -22.83 -48.05
N LYS A 254 2.86 -23.02 -48.13
CA LYS A 254 3.77 -22.56 -47.08
C LYS A 254 3.79 -21.04 -46.94
N ASP A 255 3.78 -20.31 -48.05
CA ASP A 255 3.73 -18.85 -48.03
C ASP A 255 2.41 -18.34 -47.43
N HIS A 256 1.28 -18.98 -47.77
CA HIS A 256 0.00 -18.72 -47.14
C HIS A 256 0.02 -18.97 -45.62
N ASN A 257 0.52 -20.14 -45.20
CA ASN A 257 0.64 -20.49 -43.78
C ASN A 257 1.56 -19.53 -43.03
N PHE A 258 2.66 -19.10 -43.65
CA PHE A 258 3.57 -18.10 -43.10
C PHE A 258 2.85 -16.75 -42.89
N LEU A 259 2.09 -16.29 -43.87
CA LEU A 259 1.30 -15.06 -43.77
C LEU A 259 0.24 -15.13 -42.65
N VAL A 260 -0.42 -16.27 -42.50
CA VAL A 260 -1.39 -16.51 -41.41
C VAL A 260 -0.69 -16.43 -40.05
N LEU A 261 0.40 -17.17 -39.87
CA LEU A 261 1.19 -17.15 -38.62
C LEU A 261 1.75 -15.76 -38.31
N HIS A 262 2.23 -15.03 -39.31
CA HIS A 262 2.73 -13.67 -39.15
C HIS A 262 1.61 -12.72 -38.69
N ARG A 263 0.42 -12.84 -39.27
CA ARG A 263 -0.76 -12.05 -38.87
C ARG A 263 -1.18 -12.35 -37.44
N GLU A 264 -1.24 -13.62 -37.05
CA GLU A 264 -1.57 -14.02 -35.67
C GLU A 264 -0.54 -13.52 -34.66
N ARG A 265 0.75 -13.57 -35.01
CA ARG A 265 1.82 -13.02 -34.17
C ARG A 265 1.71 -11.51 -34.02
N MET A 266 1.40 -10.75 -35.09
CA MET A 266 1.18 -9.31 -34.97
C MET A 266 -0.04 -8.98 -34.10
N LEU A 267 -1.14 -9.72 -34.25
CA LEU A 267 -2.33 -9.52 -33.41
C LEU A 267 -2.03 -9.78 -31.93
N SER A 268 -1.27 -10.84 -31.65
CA SER A 268 -0.83 -11.18 -30.28
C SER A 268 0.08 -10.09 -29.70
N ALA A 269 1.04 -9.59 -30.49
CA ALA A 269 1.93 -8.50 -30.07
C ALA A 269 1.16 -7.20 -29.82
N MET A 270 0.17 -6.86 -30.64
CA MET A 270 -0.70 -5.70 -30.40
C MET A 270 -1.48 -5.85 -29.10
N GLN A 271 -2.00 -7.05 -28.81
CA GLN A 271 -2.72 -7.31 -27.57
C GLN A 271 -1.79 -7.19 -26.34
N GLU A 272 -0.57 -7.72 -26.44
CA GLU A 272 0.46 -7.57 -25.40
C GLU A 272 0.86 -6.12 -25.17
N ASP A 273 1.08 -5.33 -26.22
CA ASP A 273 1.35 -3.89 -26.13
C ASP A 273 0.19 -3.13 -25.48
N THR A 274 -1.06 -3.55 -25.77
CA THR A 274 -2.24 -2.94 -25.17
C THR A 274 -2.31 -3.22 -23.66
N GLU A 275 -2.03 -4.46 -23.24
CA GLU A 275 -1.94 -4.83 -21.83
C GLU A 275 -0.75 -4.16 -21.13
N MET A 276 0.41 -4.08 -21.79
CA MET A 276 1.59 -3.38 -21.26
C MET A 276 1.31 -1.88 -21.09
N THR A 277 0.60 -1.25 -22.04
CA THR A 277 0.18 0.15 -21.93
C THR A 277 -0.77 0.37 -20.75
N LYS A 278 -1.74 -0.54 -20.54
CA LYS A 278 -2.62 -0.50 -19.35
C LYS A 278 -1.81 -0.65 -18.05
N MET A 279 -0.85 -1.58 -18.03
CA MET A 279 0.02 -1.80 -16.86
C MET A 279 0.88 -0.57 -16.57
N MET A 280 1.42 0.07 -17.61
CA MET A 280 2.22 1.30 -17.49
C MET A 280 1.38 2.47 -16.98
N GLN A 281 0.12 2.59 -17.41
CA GLN A 281 -0.84 3.55 -16.84
C GLN A 281 -1.10 3.28 -15.34
N ILE A 282 -1.31 2.01 -14.95
CA ILE A 282 -1.49 1.65 -13.54
C ILE A 282 -0.25 2.00 -12.71
N VAL A 283 0.96 1.70 -13.22
CA VAL A 283 2.22 2.06 -12.54
C VAL A 283 2.36 3.57 -12.41
N SER A 284 2.00 4.34 -13.44
CA SER A 284 2.02 5.81 -13.38
C SER A 284 1.07 6.35 -12.31
N LEU A 285 -0.16 5.83 -12.24
CA LEU A 285 -1.15 6.23 -11.22
C LEU A 285 -0.68 5.89 -9.80
N LEU A 286 -0.08 4.72 -9.61
CA LEU A 286 0.49 4.32 -8.32
C LEU A 286 1.70 5.18 -7.92
N HIS A 287 2.49 5.64 -8.88
CA HIS A 287 3.62 6.53 -8.63
C HIS A 287 3.13 7.92 -8.17
N GLU A 288 2.11 8.45 -8.83
CA GLU A 288 1.48 9.73 -8.45
C GLU A 288 0.84 9.66 -7.06
N GLU A 289 0.15 8.56 -6.73
CA GLU A 289 -0.43 8.32 -5.40
C GLU A 289 0.68 8.29 -4.32
N LYS A 290 1.82 7.66 -4.62
CA LYS A 290 2.98 7.60 -3.72
C LYS A 290 3.55 8.99 -3.46
N GLU A 291 3.78 9.80 -4.49
CA GLU A 291 4.30 11.17 -4.32
C GLU A 291 3.35 12.04 -3.47
N LEU A 292 2.04 11.88 -3.66
CA LEU A 292 1.03 12.58 -2.87
C LEU A 292 1.09 12.18 -1.39
N LEU A 293 1.25 10.89 -1.10
CA LEU A 293 1.43 10.39 0.28
C LEU A 293 2.73 10.91 0.91
N GLU A 294 3.84 10.96 0.17
CA GLU A 294 5.11 11.52 0.64
C GLU A 294 4.99 13.02 0.97
N GLN A 295 4.31 13.80 0.12
CA GLN A 295 4.01 15.21 0.42
C GLN A 295 3.14 15.39 1.66
N GLN A 296 2.11 14.55 1.83
CA GLN A 296 1.28 14.58 3.03
C GLN A 296 2.10 14.27 4.28
N LEU A 297 3.01 13.29 4.21
CA LEU A 297 3.88 12.91 5.32
C LEU A 297 4.81 14.06 5.71
N LEU A 298 5.47 14.71 4.74
CA LEU A 298 6.29 15.91 4.97
C LEU A 298 5.49 17.06 5.60
N SER A 299 4.23 17.24 5.19
CA SER A 299 3.35 18.26 5.78
C SER A 299 3.03 17.97 7.25
N VAL A 300 2.81 16.69 7.59
CA VAL A 300 2.55 16.24 8.96
C VAL A 300 3.79 16.38 9.83
N GLU A 301 4.97 16.00 9.32
CA GLU A 301 6.26 16.21 9.98
C GLU A 301 6.54 17.69 10.24
N GLY A 302 6.26 18.56 9.27
CA GLY A 302 6.40 20.00 9.45
C GLY A 302 5.49 20.58 10.55
N ILE A 303 4.26 20.05 10.68
CA ILE A 303 3.34 20.42 11.77
C ILE A 303 3.87 19.90 13.11
N LEU A 304 4.34 18.66 13.17
CA LEU A 304 4.92 18.04 14.37
C LEU A 304 6.20 18.77 14.83
N GLY A 305 7.08 19.13 13.91
CA GLY A 305 8.29 19.89 14.19
C GLY A 305 8.00 21.25 14.82
N LYS A 306 7.02 22.00 14.28
CA LYS A 306 6.54 23.27 14.88
C LYS A 306 5.87 23.06 16.25
N PHE A 307 5.31 21.89 16.49
CA PHE A 307 4.69 21.56 17.77
C PHE A 307 5.72 21.19 18.84
N LEU A 308 6.82 20.54 18.45
CA LEU A 308 7.90 20.14 19.37
C LEU A 308 8.88 21.28 19.66
N SER A 309 9.00 22.28 18.78
CA SER A 309 9.88 23.44 18.97
C SER A 309 9.29 24.55 19.87
N ASN A 310 8.03 24.41 20.29
CA ASN A 310 7.29 25.38 21.13
C ASN A 310 6.98 24.79 22.51
#